data_AF-A0A7V4E4E3-F1
#
_entry.id   AF-A0A7V4E4E3-F1
#
_cell.length_a   1.000
_cell.length_b   1.000
_cell.length_c   1.000
_cell.angle_alpha   90.00
_cell.angle_beta   90.00
_cell.angle_gamma   90.00
#
_symmetry.space_group_name_H-M   'P 1'
#
loop_
_entity.id
_entity.type
_entity.pdbx_description
1 polymer ?
#
loop_
_entity_poly.entity_id
_entity_poly.type
_entity_poly.pdbx_seq_one_letter_code
_entity_poly.pdbx_strand_id
1 'polypeptide(L)'
;MALFLFYKNKKLKIEIDHILFFFFIIFGFFRFIPMFLNEAAPGGDITMHTYNTLLITIWQKIPEDYQPIFNMKGFGAQPQGFSILSAIFSFLGKIPPYKATFFLSCFTYFLLLGGFYALLRTRFDSQVAFLTASIITFFCRGHQNFYLWGGTPTILAFFFSLLSYYFFIKEIENPTLSFFRILLLAFLISAGFLTHFIPMAVFILISIVITLYKLITIANKRNLVVKIIFTGILIFIFSLPYFIVFKKVNTSEREWQVIFDWNVYLWKYEFLSQFIPHKLKFLWVFIKIIYTTGILPFILALMGMISLIKKKKFYEEIFLSFFTIITILCFNLFWKIKLTQIFYPERTSLYFLFPFGLLIGEFLSQLNQRSFKKYLLYFCLFLFFNLAILSPFLSKKGEKTFLKKIIRSLLAEEFYKYLFVKDNYSLTKNDLEAFLWIKNNCPDGIILTNYSDGGVWLPAILGRPSYLAHIVFNLFDEYEKFIKNTPVEEFKYLYIGSKNVGENIFFTKKILEKENKKVEKIYEKGGVSIYKIKEPSYFLERIFLHRLPN
;
A
#
# COMPACT_ATOMS: atom_id res chain seq x y z
N MET A 1 30.66 12.68 -8.13
CA MET A 1 32.08 13.08 -7.96
C MET A 1 32.91 12.01 -7.26
N ALA A 2 32.51 11.50 -6.09
CA ALA A 2 33.22 10.40 -5.40
C ALA A 2 33.40 9.13 -6.26
N LEU A 3 32.34 8.62 -6.89
CA LEU A 3 32.41 7.44 -7.80
C LEU A 3 33.34 7.65 -9.01
N PHE A 4 33.46 8.89 -9.51
CA PHE A 4 34.33 9.23 -10.63
C PHE A 4 35.81 9.32 -10.20
N LEU A 5 36.06 9.79 -8.97
CA LEU A 5 37.37 9.74 -8.31
C LEU A 5 37.78 8.29 -7.97
N PHE A 6 36.83 7.43 -7.59
CA PHE A 6 37.05 5.99 -7.36
C PHE A 6 37.44 5.23 -8.64
N TYR A 7 36.81 5.54 -9.78
CA TYR A 7 37.14 4.89 -11.05
C TYR A 7 38.56 5.21 -11.54
N LYS A 8 39.11 6.38 -11.17
CA LYS A 8 40.45 6.82 -11.58
C LYS A 8 41.57 6.17 -10.76
N ASN A 9 41.28 5.69 -9.54
CA ASN A 9 42.26 5.06 -8.66
C ASN A 9 42.28 3.53 -8.80
N LYS A 10 43.13 3.01 -9.70
CA LYS A 10 43.31 1.56 -9.98
C LYS A 10 43.75 0.69 -8.80
N LYS A 11 44.06 1.26 -7.62
CA LYS A 11 44.66 0.54 -6.48
C LYS A 11 43.66 -0.03 -5.46
N LEU A 12 42.39 0.36 -5.47
CA LEU A 12 41.39 -0.16 -4.54
C LEU A 12 40.53 -1.25 -5.19
N LYS A 13 40.80 -2.53 -4.88
CA LYS A 13 39.93 -3.66 -5.23
C LYS A 13 38.76 -3.72 -4.24
N ILE A 14 37.71 -2.94 -4.49
CA ILE A 14 36.45 -3.06 -3.75
C ILE A 14 35.62 -4.19 -4.37
N GLU A 15 35.18 -5.14 -3.54
CA GLU A 15 34.28 -6.22 -3.96
C GLU A 15 32.93 -5.65 -4.41
N ILE A 16 32.34 -6.24 -5.45
CA ILE A 16 31.07 -5.74 -6.02
C ILE A 16 29.95 -5.75 -4.99
N ASP A 17 29.95 -6.70 -4.05
CA ASP A 17 28.90 -6.82 -3.04
C ASP A 17 28.89 -5.64 -2.07
N HIS A 18 30.04 -5.05 -1.75
CA HIS A 18 30.09 -3.80 -0.96
C HIS A 18 29.48 -2.62 -1.73
N ILE A 19 29.72 -2.54 -3.04
CA ILE A 19 29.13 -1.50 -3.89
C ILE A 19 27.62 -1.67 -3.95
N LEU A 20 27.14 -2.91 -4.15
CA LEU A 20 25.70 -3.22 -4.16
C LEU A 20 25.05 -2.92 -2.81
N PHE A 21 25.70 -3.26 -1.70
CA PHE A 21 25.21 -2.93 -0.36
C PHE A 21 25.11 -1.41 -0.15
N PHE A 22 26.12 -0.66 -0.55
CA PHE A 22 26.09 0.81 -0.50
C PHE A 22 24.92 1.38 -1.31
N PHE A 23 24.70 0.90 -2.54
CA PHE A 23 23.56 1.32 -3.34
C PHE A 23 22.22 0.88 -2.76
N PHE A 24 22.14 -0.30 -2.14
CA PHE A 24 20.95 -0.76 -1.43
C PHE A 24 20.56 0.19 -0.30
N ILE A 25 21.54 0.66 0.48
CA ILE A 25 21.30 1.67 1.53
C ILE A 25 20.86 3.01 0.92
N ILE A 26 21.52 3.50 -0.13
CA ILE A 26 21.11 4.77 -0.78
C ILE A 26 19.70 4.69 -1.34
N PHE A 27 19.40 3.63 -2.09
CA PHE A 27 18.08 3.43 -2.70
C PHE A 27 17.01 3.21 -1.63
N GLY A 28 17.35 2.55 -0.53
CA GLY A 28 16.54 2.48 0.67
C GLY A 28 16.27 3.85 1.26
N PHE A 29 17.30 4.70 1.39
CA PHE A 29 17.17 6.04 1.94
C PHE A 29 16.27 6.94 1.10
N PHE A 30 16.22 6.77 -0.23
CA PHE A 30 15.24 7.48 -1.06
C PHE A 30 13.79 7.20 -0.67
N ARG A 31 13.49 6.06 -0.03
CA ARG A 31 12.15 5.76 0.50
C ARG A 31 11.76 6.62 1.70
N PHE A 32 12.73 7.28 2.33
CA PHE A 32 12.50 8.17 3.47
C PHE A 32 12.37 9.65 3.08
N ILE A 33 12.65 10.02 1.82
CA ILE A 33 12.44 11.40 1.32
C ILE A 33 11.06 11.97 1.69
N PRO A 34 9.94 11.22 1.56
CA PRO A 34 8.63 11.75 1.92
C PRO A 34 8.53 12.24 3.38
N MET A 35 9.22 11.59 4.32
CA MET A 35 9.22 11.99 5.74
C MET A 35 9.89 13.33 6.00
N PHE A 36 10.83 13.73 5.15
CA PHE A 36 11.48 15.03 5.24
C PHE A 36 10.64 16.15 4.59
N LEU A 37 9.68 15.77 3.73
CA LEU A 37 8.88 16.72 2.95
C LEU A 37 7.45 16.89 3.46
N ASN A 38 6.93 15.93 4.23
CA ASN A 38 5.55 15.92 4.72
C ASN A 38 5.49 15.72 6.23
N GLU A 39 4.37 16.09 6.82
CA GLU A 39 4.20 15.94 8.26
C GLU A 39 3.70 14.54 8.67
N ALA A 40 2.93 13.88 7.81
CA ALA A 40 2.42 12.53 8.00
C ALA A 40 2.43 11.74 6.68
N ALA A 41 2.28 10.42 6.78
CA ALA A 41 2.06 9.58 5.61
C ALA A 41 0.78 10.01 4.88
N PRO A 42 0.67 9.84 3.55
CA PRO A 42 -0.55 10.19 2.84
C PRO A 42 -1.60 9.06 2.84
N GLY A 43 -2.87 9.42 2.69
CA GLY A 43 -3.95 8.46 2.46
C GLY A 43 -4.98 8.30 3.59
N GLY A 44 -6.18 7.86 3.24
CA GLY A 44 -7.25 7.58 4.20
C GLY A 44 -6.93 6.34 5.05
N ASP A 45 -6.56 5.23 4.42
CA ASP A 45 -6.27 3.97 5.11
C ASP A 45 -5.19 4.13 6.19
N ILE A 46 -4.14 4.90 5.91
CA ILE A 46 -3.05 5.08 6.87
C ILE A 46 -3.47 5.93 8.08
N THR A 47 -4.45 6.83 7.93
CA THR A 47 -5.00 7.59 9.07
C THR A 47 -5.64 6.66 10.08
N MET A 48 -6.32 5.62 9.59
CA MET A 48 -6.92 4.59 10.42
C MET A 48 -5.89 3.73 11.12
N HIS A 49 -4.89 3.24 10.39
CA HIS A 49 -3.78 2.53 11.03
C HIS A 49 -3.08 3.41 12.07
N THR A 50 -3.02 4.72 11.85
CA THR A 50 -2.43 5.66 12.82
C THR A 50 -3.29 5.82 14.08
N TYR A 51 -4.61 6.00 13.99
CA TYR A 51 -5.42 6.07 15.21
C TYR A 51 -5.49 4.70 15.94
N ASN A 52 -5.42 3.58 15.22
CA ASN A 52 -5.25 2.26 15.86
C ASN A 52 -3.90 2.19 16.60
N THR A 53 -2.84 2.71 15.98
CA THR A 53 -1.50 2.81 16.60
C THR A 53 -1.56 3.66 17.87
N LEU A 54 -2.27 4.80 17.83
CA LEU A 54 -2.48 5.67 18.97
C LEU A 54 -3.20 4.92 20.11
N LEU A 55 -4.30 4.24 19.81
CA LEU A 55 -5.05 3.45 20.80
C LEU A 55 -4.17 2.34 21.43
N ILE A 56 -3.45 1.57 20.62
CA ILE A 56 -2.52 0.54 21.12
C ILE A 56 -1.43 1.16 22.00
N THR A 57 -0.94 2.35 21.63
CA THR A 57 0.09 3.06 22.41
C THR A 57 -0.46 3.55 23.76
N ILE A 58 -1.68 4.11 23.78
CA ILE A 58 -2.34 4.59 25.01
C ILE A 58 -2.61 3.42 25.96
N TRP A 59 -3.18 2.34 25.43
CA TRP A 59 -3.60 1.20 26.24
C TRP A 59 -2.46 0.23 26.57
N GLN A 60 -1.32 0.31 25.87
CA GLN A 60 -0.19 -0.63 25.96
C GLN A 60 -0.58 -2.11 25.77
N LYS A 61 -1.70 -2.34 25.08
CA LYS A 61 -2.23 -3.65 24.71
C LYS A 61 -3.07 -3.51 23.45
N ILE A 62 -3.53 -4.62 22.88
CA ILE A 62 -4.57 -4.58 21.85
C ILE A 62 -5.87 -4.12 22.54
N PRO A 63 -6.45 -2.96 22.16
CA PRO A 63 -7.70 -2.46 22.73
C PRO A 63 -8.87 -3.41 22.48
N GLU A 64 -9.88 -3.36 23.34
CA GLU A 64 -11.14 -4.07 23.16
C GLU A 64 -12.14 -3.29 22.30
N ASP A 65 -11.98 -1.97 22.24
CA ASP A 65 -12.85 -1.02 21.56
C ASP A 65 -12.05 0.19 21.02
N TYR A 66 -12.73 1.15 20.40
CA TYR A 66 -12.14 2.36 19.84
C TYR A 66 -12.09 3.55 20.81
N GLN A 67 -12.39 3.33 22.10
CA GLN A 67 -12.36 4.41 23.10
C GLN A 67 -10.90 4.80 23.41
N PRO A 68 -10.62 6.09 23.67
CA PRO A 68 -11.58 7.20 23.83
C PRO A 68 -11.97 7.92 22.53
N ILE A 69 -11.52 7.43 21.36
CA ILE A 69 -11.66 8.16 20.09
C ILE A 69 -13.09 8.03 19.54
N PHE A 70 -13.60 6.80 19.48
CA PHE A 70 -14.95 6.51 19.00
C PHE A 70 -15.66 5.57 19.96
N ASN A 71 -16.97 5.76 20.13
CA ASN A 71 -17.80 4.84 20.90
C ASN A 71 -18.22 3.62 20.06
N MET A 72 -17.22 2.83 19.64
CA MET A 72 -17.37 1.62 18.85
C MET A 72 -16.62 0.46 19.52
N LYS A 73 -17.27 -0.69 19.67
CA LYS A 73 -16.76 -1.93 20.30
C LYS A 73 -16.04 -2.87 19.33
N GLY A 74 -16.12 -2.66 18.02
CA GLY A 74 -15.58 -3.53 16.99
C GLY A 74 -14.06 -3.47 16.76
N PHE A 75 -13.26 -3.10 17.77
CA PHE A 75 -11.80 -3.11 17.60
C PHE A 75 -11.31 -4.52 17.22
N GLY A 76 -10.37 -4.59 16.27
CA GLY A 76 -9.84 -5.87 15.77
C GLY A 76 -10.59 -6.47 14.57
N ALA A 77 -11.60 -5.78 14.01
CA ALA A 77 -12.29 -6.20 12.78
C ALA A 77 -11.38 -6.31 11.53
N GLN A 78 -10.16 -5.78 11.63
CA GLN A 78 -9.12 -5.87 10.60
C GLN A 78 -7.79 -6.35 11.22
N PRO A 79 -6.89 -6.95 10.42
CA PRO A 79 -5.55 -7.31 10.86
C PRO A 79 -4.79 -6.10 11.43
N GLN A 80 -4.21 -6.25 12.62
CA GLN A 80 -3.59 -5.16 13.37
C GLN A 80 -2.05 -5.15 13.31
N GLY A 81 -1.42 -6.06 12.58
CA GLY A 81 0.04 -6.23 12.56
C GLY A 81 0.78 -4.94 12.23
N PHE A 82 0.31 -4.18 11.24
CA PHE A 82 0.92 -2.89 10.89
C PHE A 82 0.79 -1.84 12.01
N SER A 83 -0.38 -1.74 12.64
CA SER A 83 -0.65 -0.81 13.74
C SER A 83 0.18 -1.18 14.99
N ILE A 84 0.30 -2.48 15.30
CA ILE A 84 1.10 -2.99 16.42
C ILE A 84 2.59 -2.69 16.21
N LEU A 85 3.12 -2.96 15.02
CA LEU A 85 4.51 -2.61 14.70
C LEU A 85 4.76 -1.10 14.81
N SER A 86 3.83 -0.28 14.32
CA SER A 86 3.91 1.17 14.47
C SER A 86 3.90 1.60 15.94
N ALA A 87 3.09 0.93 16.78
CA ALA A 87 2.99 1.25 18.21
C ALA A 87 4.29 0.87 18.95
N ILE A 88 4.93 -0.24 18.56
CA ILE A 88 6.25 -0.62 19.06
C ILE A 88 7.29 0.44 18.71
N PHE A 89 7.31 0.95 17.46
CA PHE A 89 8.21 2.05 17.08
C PHE A 89 7.92 3.34 17.84
N SER A 90 6.64 3.66 18.07
CA SER A 90 6.19 4.80 18.88
C SER A 90 6.74 4.69 20.31
N PHE A 91 6.53 3.54 20.95
CA PHE A 91 6.96 3.26 22.31
C PHE A 91 8.48 3.26 22.48
N LEU A 92 9.20 2.45 21.68
CA LEU A 92 10.66 2.32 21.77
C LEU A 92 11.38 3.59 21.33
N GLY A 93 10.88 4.26 20.29
CA GLY A 93 11.47 5.49 19.76
C GLY A 93 11.09 6.74 20.54
N LYS A 94 10.11 6.66 21.46
CA LYS A 94 9.50 7.82 22.14
C LYS A 94 9.07 8.91 21.17
N ILE A 95 8.53 8.51 20.01
CA ILE A 95 8.03 9.42 18.97
C ILE A 95 6.51 9.33 18.90
N PRO A 96 5.80 10.39 18.47
CA PRO A 96 4.35 10.34 18.35
C PRO A 96 3.87 9.22 17.40
N PRO A 97 2.70 8.58 17.67
CA PRO A 97 2.16 7.51 16.84
C PRO A 97 2.14 7.81 15.34
N TYR A 98 1.70 9.01 14.94
CA TYR A 98 1.66 9.39 13.53
C TYR A 98 3.04 9.45 12.85
N LYS A 99 4.10 9.84 13.58
CA LYS A 99 5.47 9.80 13.06
C LYS A 99 6.01 8.37 13.00
N ALA A 100 5.65 7.52 13.98
CA ALA A 100 6.01 6.10 13.96
C ALA A 100 5.35 5.35 12.80
N THR A 101 4.06 5.58 12.56
CA THR A 101 3.32 5.02 11.42
C THR A 101 3.90 5.53 10.11
N PHE A 102 4.33 6.80 10.03
CA PHE A 102 5.00 7.34 8.85
C PHE A 102 6.37 6.67 8.63
N PHE A 103 7.17 6.52 9.69
CA PHE A 103 8.42 5.78 9.63
C PHE A 103 8.23 4.36 9.11
N LEU A 104 7.30 3.60 9.69
CA LEU A 104 7.01 2.23 9.24
C LEU A 104 6.51 2.21 7.79
N SER A 105 5.75 3.23 7.38
CA SER A 105 5.30 3.36 6.01
C SER A 105 6.47 3.47 5.05
N CYS A 106 7.42 4.36 5.29
CA CYS A 106 8.64 4.49 4.47
C CYS A 106 9.53 3.24 4.56
N PHE A 107 9.72 2.70 5.76
CA PHE A 107 10.52 1.50 5.99
C PHE A 107 9.97 0.28 5.25
N THR A 108 8.65 0.15 5.12
CA THR A 108 7.99 -0.91 4.34
C THR A 108 8.47 -0.92 2.88
N TYR A 109 8.66 0.24 2.25
CA TYR A 109 9.14 0.32 0.87
C TYR A 109 10.64 0.05 0.75
N PHE A 110 11.41 0.30 1.80
CA PHE A 110 12.79 -0.17 1.89
C PHE A 110 12.83 -1.70 2.02
N LEU A 111 11.99 -2.28 2.89
CA LEU A 111 11.84 -3.73 3.03
C LEU A 111 11.42 -4.39 1.71
N LEU A 112 10.54 -3.75 0.94
CA LEU A 112 10.12 -4.25 -0.38
C LEU A 112 11.31 -4.44 -1.33
N LEU A 113 12.28 -3.51 -1.35
CA LEU A 113 13.52 -3.67 -2.12
C LEU A 113 14.30 -4.91 -1.67
N GLY A 114 14.43 -5.10 -0.35
CA GLY A 114 15.06 -6.28 0.25
C GLY A 114 14.32 -7.59 -0.08
N GLY A 115 12.99 -7.58 -0.02
CA GLY A 115 12.14 -8.73 -0.34
C GLY A 115 12.28 -9.18 -1.79
N PHE A 116 12.26 -8.25 -2.74
CA PHE A 116 12.53 -8.57 -4.15
C PHE A 116 13.95 -9.04 -4.37
N TYR A 117 14.95 -8.40 -3.74
CA TYR A 117 16.33 -8.86 -3.83
C TYR A 117 16.47 -10.30 -3.34
N ALA A 118 15.95 -10.62 -2.15
CA ALA A 118 15.98 -11.97 -1.59
C ALA A 118 15.30 -12.99 -2.51
N LEU A 119 14.10 -12.66 -3.01
CA LEU A 119 13.40 -13.48 -4.00
C LEU A 119 14.29 -13.75 -5.23
N LEU A 120 14.83 -12.71 -5.84
CA LEU A 120 15.57 -12.82 -7.11
C LEU A 120 16.91 -13.55 -6.94
N ARG A 121 17.51 -13.51 -5.75
CA ARG A 121 18.72 -14.28 -5.41
C ARG A 121 18.52 -15.79 -5.44
N THR A 122 17.28 -16.28 -5.45
CA THR A 122 17.02 -17.71 -5.66
C THR A 122 17.43 -18.20 -7.05
N ARG A 123 17.48 -17.29 -8.05
CA ARG A 123 17.70 -17.65 -9.46
C ARG A 123 18.81 -16.87 -10.15
N PHE A 124 19.10 -15.64 -9.72
CA PHE A 124 20.06 -14.75 -10.36
C PHE A 124 21.20 -14.39 -9.41
N ASP A 125 22.36 -14.00 -9.96
CA ASP A 125 23.49 -13.46 -9.19
C ASP A 125 23.14 -12.15 -8.44
N SER A 126 24.03 -11.70 -7.54
CA SER A 126 23.77 -10.52 -6.71
C SER A 126 23.53 -9.25 -7.51
N GLN A 127 24.21 -9.12 -8.64
CA GLN A 127 24.16 -7.96 -9.53
C GLN A 127 22.81 -7.86 -10.24
N VAL A 128 22.40 -8.93 -10.92
CA VAL A 128 21.14 -9.02 -11.65
C VAL A 128 19.96 -8.94 -10.69
N ALA A 129 20.02 -9.61 -9.54
CA ALA A 129 18.98 -9.54 -8.52
C ALA A 129 18.78 -8.12 -7.99
N PHE A 130 19.86 -7.40 -7.66
CA PHE A 130 19.78 -6.03 -7.16
C PHE A 130 19.24 -5.05 -8.21
N LEU A 131 19.75 -5.12 -9.44
CA LEU A 131 19.31 -4.24 -10.52
C LEU A 131 17.84 -4.48 -10.85
N THR A 132 17.42 -5.74 -10.91
CA THR A 132 16.03 -6.13 -11.15
C THR A 132 15.11 -5.66 -10.01
N ALA A 133 15.49 -5.89 -8.74
CA ALA A 133 14.73 -5.42 -7.59
C ALA A 133 14.58 -3.88 -7.58
N SER A 134 15.65 -3.17 -7.99
CA SER A 134 15.62 -1.72 -8.15
C SER A 134 14.68 -1.30 -9.26
N ILE A 135 14.72 -1.94 -10.43
CA ILE A 135 13.78 -1.63 -11.53
C ILE A 135 12.33 -1.82 -11.08
N ILE A 136 12.00 -2.96 -10.48
CA ILE A 136 10.63 -3.24 -10.02
C ILE A 136 10.20 -2.17 -9.00
N THR A 137 10.99 -1.96 -7.96
CA THR A 137 10.57 -1.06 -6.88
C THR A 137 10.53 0.41 -7.30
N PHE A 138 11.33 0.86 -8.26
CA PHE A 138 11.37 2.25 -8.71
C PHE A 138 10.49 2.53 -9.93
N PHE A 139 10.23 1.57 -10.81
CA PHE A 139 9.50 1.82 -12.05
C PHE A 139 8.10 1.18 -12.11
N CYS A 140 7.81 0.18 -11.27
CA CYS A 140 6.45 -0.36 -11.22
C CYS A 140 5.51 0.58 -10.46
N ARG A 141 4.33 0.79 -11.03
CA ARG A 141 3.34 1.77 -10.55
C ARG A 141 2.51 1.22 -9.41
N GLY A 142 2.25 -0.08 -9.41
CA GLY A 142 1.33 -0.77 -8.51
C GLY A 142 1.58 -0.41 -7.06
N HIS A 143 2.72 -0.83 -6.50
CA HIS A 143 3.05 -0.61 -5.10
C HIS A 143 3.22 0.87 -4.74
N GLN A 144 3.67 1.72 -5.67
CA GLN A 144 3.83 3.16 -5.44
C GLN A 144 2.48 3.86 -5.27
N ASN A 145 1.47 3.45 -6.04
CA ASN A 145 0.10 3.95 -5.88
C ASN A 145 -0.49 3.59 -4.51
N PHE A 146 -0.21 2.41 -3.97
CA PHE A 146 -0.66 2.03 -2.61
C PHE A 146 -0.21 3.04 -1.56
N TYR A 147 0.97 3.64 -1.71
CA TYR A 147 1.45 4.65 -0.78
C TYR A 147 0.52 5.87 -0.76
N LEU A 148 0.13 6.35 -1.94
CA LEU A 148 -0.61 7.61 -2.11
C LEU A 148 -1.99 7.63 -1.45
N TRP A 149 -2.61 6.47 -1.25
CA TRP A 149 -3.91 6.35 -0.59
C TRP A 149 -3.85 5.61 0.75
N GLY A 150 -2.64 5.24 1.21
CA GLY A 150 -2.41 4.70 2.55
C GLY A 150 -2.41 3.17 2.66
N GLY A 151 -2.42 2.46 1.53
CA GLY A 151 -2.41 1.00 1.45
C GLY A 151 -1.05 0.33 1.77
N THR A 152 -0.17 0.99 2.53
CA THR A 152 1.14 0.48 2.94
C THR A 152 1.11 -0.88 3.67
N PRO A 153 0.11 -1.20 4.52
CA PRO A 153 -0.02 -2.54 5.11
C PRO A 153 -0.12 -3.65 4.05
N THR A 154 -0.74 -3.37 2.89
CA THR A 154 -0.77 -4.33 1.76
C THR A 154 0.65 -4.62 1.28
N ILE A 155 1.50 -3.60 1.18
CA ILE A 155 2.89 -3.73 0.72
C ILE A 155 3.76 -4.45 1.75
N LEU A 156 3.52 -4.23 3.04
CA LEU A 156 4.24 -4.96 4.10
C LEU A 156 3.87 -6.46 4.09
N ALA A 157 2.58 -6.78 3.95
CA ALA A 157 2.13 -8.16 3.79
C ALA A 157 2.68 -8.82 2.50
N PHE A 158 2.77 -8.05 1.42
CA PHE A 158 3.40 -8.51 0.18
C PHE A 158 4.90 -8.76 0.36
N PHE A 159 5.63 -7.91 1.10
CA PHE A 159 7.02 -8.17 1.48
C PHE A 159 7.18 -9.50 2.22
N PHE A 160 6.32 -9.80 3.20
CA PHE A 160 6.32 -11.09 3.88
C PHE A 160 6.04 -12.26 2.93
N SER A 161 5.19 -12.06 1.93
CA SER A 161 4.94 -13.05 0.87
C SER A 161 6.16 -13.30 -0.01
N LEU A 162 6.94 -12.26 -0.36
CA LEU A 162 8.20 -12.40 -1.11
C LEU A 162 9.25 -13.20 -0.31
N LEU A 163 9.40 -12.93 1.00
CA LEU A 163 10.29 -13.70 1.86
C LEU A 163 9.79 -15.13 2.08
N SER A 164 8.48 -15.31 2.26
CA SER A 164 7.87 -16.64 2.37
C SER A 164 8.16 -17.46 1.12
N TYR A 165 8.08 -16.85 -0.07
CA TYR A 165 8.41 -17.52 -1.32
C TYR A 165 9.86 -18.04 -1.34
N TYR A 166 10.83 -17.25 -0.86
CA TYR A 166 12.24 -17.65 -0.80
C TYR A 166 12.41 -18.98 -0.03
N PHE A 167 11.80 -19.09 1.15
CA PHE A 167 11.87 -20.31 1.96
C PHE A 167 11.03 -21.44 1.34
N PHE A 168 9.85 -21.13 0.84
CA PHE A 168 8.95 -22.07 0.19
C PHE A 168 9.62 -22.79 -1.00
N ILE A 169 10.30 -22.06 -1.89
CA ILE A 169 11.01 -22.67 -3.02
C ILE A 169 12.18 -23.54 -2.56
N LYS A 170 12.96 -23.10 -1.57
CA LYS A 170 14.03 -23.93 -1.02
C LYS A 170 13.52 -25.24 -0.43
N GLU A 171 12.35 -25.22 0.21
CA GLU A 171 11.73 -26.42 0.78
C GLU A 171 11.10 -27.34 -0.27
N ILE A 172 10.58 -26.80 -1.37
CA ILE A 172 10.04 -27.56 -2.50
C ILE A 172 11.17 -28.20 -3.33
N GLU A 173 12.21 -27.44 -3.66
CA GLU A 173 13.31 -27.91 -4.52
C GLU A 173 14.20 -28.94 -3.81
N ASN A 174 14.43 -28.76 -2.51
CA ASN A 174 15.22 -29.68 -1.71
C ASN A 174 14.53 -29.99 -0.37
N PRO A 175 13.66 -31.02 -0.34
CA PRO A 175 12.83 -31.30 0.82
C PRO A 175 13.62 -31.98 1.96
N THR A 176 14.57 -31.24 2.56
CA THR A 176 15.23 -31.60 3.83
C THR A 176 14.41 -31.13 5.02
N LEU A 177 14.28 -31.93 6.08
CA LEU A 177 13.49 -31.59 7.28
C LEU A 177 14.21 -30.54 8.15
N SER A 178 14.35 -29.32 7.63
CA SER A 178 14.81 -28.20 8.44
C SER A 178 13.63 -27.59 9.18
N PHE A 179 13.43 -28.00 10.44
CA PHE A 179 12.40 -27.43 11.32
C PHE A 179 12.47 -25.90 11.34
N PHE A 180 13.68 -25.33 11.39
CA PHE A 180 13.89 -23.88 11.40
C PHE A 180 13.34 -23.17 10.15
N ARG A 181 13.51 -23.75 8.96
CA ARG A 181 12.98 -23.14 7.72
C ARG A 181 11.46 -23.20 7.66
N ILE A 182 10.87 -24.30 8.12
CA ILE A 182 9.41 -24.45 8.19
C ILE A 182 8.84 -23.48 9.22
N LEU A 183 9.49 -23.34 10.39
CA LEU A 183 9.13 -22.38 11.41
C LEU A 183 9.16 -20.95 10.87
N LEU A 184 10.24 -20.58 10.17
CA LEU A 184 10.39 -19.24 9.58
C LEU A 184 9.38 -18.98 8.46
N LEU A 185 9.10 -19.96 7.60
CA LEU A 185 8.07 -19.88 6.58
C LEU A 185 6.69 -19.66 7.20
N ALA A 186 6.31 -20.46 8.20
CA ALA A 186 5.05 -20.32 8.90
C ALA A 186 4.95 -18.95 9.60
N PHE A 187 6.02 -18.51 10.26
CA PHE A 187 6.07 -17.20 10.90
C PHE A 187 5.86 -16.05 9.91
N LEU A 188 6.52 -16.09 8.75
CA LEU A 188 6.39 -15.05 7.73
C LEU A 188 4.99 -15.03 7.11
N ILE A 189 4.39 -16.20 6.83
CA ILE A 189 3.02 -16.29 6.33
C ILE A 189 2.03 -15.72 7.36
N SER A 190 2.18 -16.08 8.64
CA SER A 190 1.35 -15.53 9.71
C SER A 190 1.55 -14.02 9.87
N ALA A 191 2.78 -13.53 9.84
CA ALA A 191 3.07 -12.10 9.89
C ALA A 191 2.41 -11.33 8.72
N GLY A 192 2.44 -11.90 7.51
CA GLY A 192 1.73 -11.38 6.35
C GLY A 192 0.22 -11.35 6.56
N PHE A 193 -0.37 -12.44 7.03
CA PHE A 193 -1.81 -12.54 7.30
C PHE A 193 -2.28 -11.54 8.36
N LEU A 194 -1.54 -11.44 9.46
CA LEU A 194 -1.79 -10.53 10.59
C LEU A 194 -1.56 -9.06 10.22
N THR A 195 -0.78 -8.79 9.17
CA THR A 195 -0.58 -7.44 8.63
C THR A 195 -1.70 -7.07 7.67
N HIS A 196 -2.02 -7.96 6.72
CA HIS A 196 -3.11 -7.77 5.76
C HIS A 196 -3.48 -9.10 5.09
N PHE A 197 -4.73 -9.56 5.29
CA PHE A 197 -5.15 -10.90 4.84
C PHE A 197 -5.24 -11.06 3.32
N ILE A 198 -5.73 -10.05 2.57
CA ILE A 198 -5.96 -10.15 1.12
C ILE A 198 -4.70 -10.50 0.31
N PRO A 199 -3.59 -9.74 0.36
CA PRO A 199 -2.40 -10.11 -0.39
C PRO A 199 -1.88 -11.48 0.07
N MET A 200 -1.94 -11.80 1.37
CA MET A 200 -1.49 -13.12 1.86
C MET A 200 -2.33 -14.27 1.29
N ALA A 201 -3.65 -14.09 1.17
CA ALA A 201 -4.55 -15.08 0.57
C ALA A 201 -4.21 -15.34 -0.90
N VAL A 202 -3.88 -14.29 -1.67
CA VAL A 202 -3.42 -14.44 -3.06
C VAL A 202 -2.12 -15.25 -3.12
N PHE A 203 -1.15 -14.96 -2.25
CA PHE A 203 0.09 -15.74 -2.17
C PHE A 203 -0.14 -17.21 -1.81
N ILE A 204 -1.01 -17.48 -0.85
CA ILE A 204 -1.35 -18.85 -0.45
C ILE A 204 -1.94 -19.62 -1.64
N LEU A 205 -2.84 -19.01 -2.42
CA LEU A 205 -3.37 -19.64 -3.63
C LEU A 205 -2.29 -19.94 -4.67
N ILE A 206 -1.39 -18.98 -4.94
CA ILE A 206 -0.25 -19.20 -5.85
C ILE A 206 0.61 -20.37 -5.34
N SER A 207 0.90 -20.39 -4.04
CA SER A 207 1.71 -21.43 -3.40
C SER A 207 1.04 -22.79 -3.46
N ILE A 208 -0.29 -22.87 -3.28
CA ILE A 208 -1.07 -24.11 -3.42
C ILE A 208 -0.94 -24.64 -4.85
N VAL A 209 -1.15 -23.80 -5.86
CA VAL A 209 -1.08 -24.24 -7.27
C VAL A 209 0.33 -24.75 -7.62
N ILE A 210 1.38 -24.04 -7.20
CA ILE A 210 2.76 -24.48 -7.40
C ILE A 210 3.03 -25.80 -6.66
N THR A 211 2.55 -25.93 -5.42
CA THR A 211 2.71 -27.14 -4.61
C THR A 211 2.03 -28.35 -5.24
N LEU A 212 0.78 -28.19 -5.71
CA LEU A 212 0.03 -29.25 -6.37
C LEU A 212 0.75 -29.74 -7.63
N TYR A 213 1.26 -28.81 -8.44
CA TYR A 213 2.09 -29.14 -9.59
C TYR A 213 3.36 -29.93 -9.20
N LYS A 214 4.04 -29.51 -8.12
CA LYS A 214 5.26 -30.17 -7.64
C LYS A 214 4.99 -31.54 -7.00
N LEU A 215 3.85 -31.74 -6.35
CA LEU A 215 3.42 -33.05 -5.85
C LEU A 215 3.18 -34.06 -6.98
N ILE A 216 2.84 -33.60 -8.19
CA ILE A 216 2.69 -34.48 -9.36
C ILE A 216 4.07 -34.88 -9.89
N THR A 217 5.06 -33.98 -9.85
CA THR A 217 6.34 -34.11 -10.54
C THR A 217 7.52 -34.62 -9.68
N ILE A 218 7.49 -34.46 -8.37
CA ILE A 218 8.58 -34.87 -7.46
C ILE A 218 8.41 -36.32 -6.99
N ALA A 219 9.51 -37.08 -6.89
CA ALA A 219 9.51 -38.46 -6.40
C ALA A 219 9.16 -38.59 -4.90
N ASN A 220 9.65 -37.69 -4.05
CA ASN A 220 9.43 -37.73 -2.59
C ASN A 220 8.19 -36.94 -2.13
N LYS A 221 7.01 -37.41 -2.51
CA LYS A 221 5.73 -36.73 -2.20
C LYS A 221 5.40 -36.70 -0.71
N ARG A 222 5.73 -37.77 0.03
CA ARG A 222 5.42 -37.92 1.46
C ARG A 222 6.05 -36.80 2.30
N ASN A 223 7.34 -36.54 2.12
CA ASN A 223 8.02 -35.50 2.89
C ASN A 223 7.44 -34.11 2.62
N LEU A 224 7.11 -33.80 1.37
CA LEU A 224 6.49 -32.53 1.01
C LEU A 224 5.11 -32.37 1.68
N VAL A 225 4.26 -33.40 1.65
CA VAL A 225 2.95 -33.39 2.32
C VAL A 225 3.07 -33.16 3.83
N VAL A 226 3.97 -33.89 4.50
CA VAL A 226 4.21 -33.72 5.95
C VAL A 226 4.59 -32.28 6.28
N LYS A 227 5.47 -31.66 5.47
CA LYS A 227 5.87 -30.26 5.67
C LYS A 227 4.74 -29.28 5.47
N ILE A 228 3.90 -29.49 4.45
CA ILE A 228 2.73 -28.62 4.20
C ILE A 228 1.80 -28.66 5.41
N ILE A 229 1.49 -29.87 5.91
CA ILE A 229 0.65 -30.05 7.10
C ILE A 229 1.29 -29.34 8.30
N PHE A 230 2.57 -29.57 8.54
CA PHE A 230 3.28 -28.97 9.68
C PHE A 230 3.36 -27.44 9.59
N THR A 231 3.62 -26.90 8.39
CA THR A 231 3.59 -25.45 8.13
C THR A 231 2.19 -24.89 8.40
N GLY A 232 1.14 -25.58 7.94
CA GLY A 232 -0.25 -25.18 8.19
C GLY A 232 -0.62 -25.14 9.67
N ILE A 233 -0.19 -26.15 10.44
CA ILE A 233 -0.37 -26.19 11.90
C ILE A 233 0.33 -25.00 12.56
N LEU A 234 1.59 -24.72 12.19
CA LEU A 234 2.34 -23.59 12.76
C LEU A 234 1.73 -22.24 12.37
N ILE A 235 1.26 -22.08 11.12
CA ILE A 235 0.56 -20.86 10.68
C ILE A 235 -0.67 -20.65 11.56
N PHE A 236 -1.45 -21.70 11.81
CA PHE A 236 -2.63 -21.65 12.66
C PHE A 236 -2.26 -21.24 14.09
N ILE A 237 -1.25 -21.87 14.69
CA ILE A 237 -0.77 -21.55 16.04
C ILE A 237 -0.33 -20.08 16.14
N PHE A 238 0.49 -19.60 15.20
CA PHE A 238 0.94 -18.21 15.20
C PHE A 238 -0.18 -17.20 14.95
N SER A 239 -1.24 -17.60 14.25
CA SER A 239 -2.39 -16.73 13.96
C SER A 239 -3.49 -16.84 15.03
N LEU A 240 -3.40 -17.83 15.93
CA LEU A 240 -4.42 -18.12 16.94
C LEU A 240 -4.76 -16.92 17.83
N PRO A 241 -3.79 -16.13 18.34
CA PRO A 241 -4.11 -14.96 19.15
C PRO A 241 -5.02 -13.96 18.43
N TYR A 242 -4.85 -13.81 17.12
CA TYR A 242 -5.71 -12.94 16.32
C TYR A 242 -7.11 -13.52 16.17
N PHE A 243 -7.24 -14.82 15.89
CA PHE A 243 -8.56 -15.46 15.79
C PHE A 243 -9.35 -15.42 17.10
N ILE A 244 -8.67 -15.41 18.25
CA ILE A 244 -9.31 -15.25 19.57
C ILE A 244 -9.86 -13.82 19.75
N VAL A 245 -9.14 -12.81 19.27
CA VAL A 245 -9.53 -11.39 19.39
C VAL A 245 -10.43 -10.93 18.23
N PHE A 246 -10.47 -11.68 17.12
CA PHE A 246 -11.21 -11.32 15.92
C PHE A 246 -12.71 -11.28 16.20
N LYS A 247 -13.25 -10.07 16.31
CA LYS A 247 -14.69 -9.85 16.39
C LYS A 247 -15.29 -9.91 15.00
N LYS A 248 -16.16 -10.89 14.75
CA LYS A 248 -17.00 -10.90 13.56
C LYS A 248 -17.88 -9.67 13.59
N VAL A 249 -17.70 -8.76 12.64
CA VAL A 249 -18.64 -7.67 12.43
C VAL A 249 -19.63 -8.09 11.35
N ASN A 250 -20.92 -8.00 11.67
CA ASN A 250 -21.97 -8.23 10.68
C ASN A 250 -21.89 -7.12 9.64
N THR A 251 -21.39 -7.45 8.45
CA THR A 251 -21.42 -6.58 7.27
C THR A 251 -22.71 -6.88 6.54
N SER A 252 -23.53 -5.86 6.29
CA SER A 252 -24.78 -6.05 5.54
C SER A 252 -24.48 -6.33 4.06
N GLU A 253 -25.36 -7.06 3.35
CA GLU A 253 -25.22 -7.28 1.90
C GLU A 253 -25.12 -5.96 1.10
N ARG A 254 -25.76 -4.90 1.63
CA ARG A 254 -25.72 -3.54 1.07
C ARG A 254 -24.30 -2.96 1.02
N GLU A 255 -23.46 -3.22 2.02
CA GLU A 255 -22.08 -2.71 2.06
C GLU A 255 -21.19 -3.42 1.03
N TRP A 256 -21.36 -4.73 0.87
CA TRP A 256 -20.71 -5.47 -0.23
C TRP A 256 -21.12 -4.93 -1.61
N GLN A 257 -22.38 -4.50 -1.75
CA GLN A 257 -22.87 -3.85 -2.97
C GLN A 257 -22.25 -2.47 -3.20
N VAL A 258 -22.09 -1.63 -2.16
CA VAL A 258 -21.40 -0.33 -2.28
C VAL A 258 -19.93 -0.52 -2.68
N ILE A 259 -19.24 -1.50 -2.09
CA ILE A 259 -17.87 -1.86 -2.48
C ILE A 259 -17.83 -2.33 -3.95
N PHE A 260 -18.84 -3.11 -4.38
CA PHE A 260 -18.98 -3.55 -5.77
C PHE A 260 -19.14 -2.37 -6.72
N ASP A 261 -20.09 -1.48 -6.45
CA ASP A 261 -20.39 -0.34 -7.32
C ASP A 261 -19.18 0.58 -7.42
N TRP A 262 -18.45 0.77 -6.32
CA TRP A 262 -17.23 1.58 -6.30
C TRP A 262 -16.07 0.92 -7.07
N ASN A 263 -15.90 -0.40 -6.97
CA ASN A 263 -14.87 -1.11 -7.73
C ASN A 263 -15.16 -1.14 -9.23
N VAL A 264 -16.41 -1.40 -9.62
CA VAL A 264 -16.84 -1.34 -11.02
C VAL A 264 -16.66 0.08 -11.56
N TYR A 265 -16.98 1.09 -10.75
CA TYR A 265 -16.72 2.49 -11.07
C TYR A 265 -15.22 2.74 -11.29
N LEU A 266 -14.35 2.36 -10.35
CA LEU A 266 -12.89 2.57 -10.47
C LEU A 266 -12.32 1.91 -11.74
N TRP A 267 -12.77 0.70 -12.08
CA TRP A 267 -12.37 0.03 -13.31
C TRP A 267 -12.87 0.75 -14.58
N LYS A 268 -14.08 1.32 -14.54
CA LYS A 268 -14.67 2.08 -15.66
C LYS A 268 -13.94 3.41 -15.92
N TYR A 269 -13.29 3.98 -14.90
CA TYR A 269 -12.56 5.24 -14.99
C TYR A 269 -11.04 5.08 -15.19
N GLU A 270 -10.50 3.86 -15.19
CA GLU A 270 -9.12 3.64 -15.66
C GLU A 270 -9.02 4.03 -17.14
N PHE A 271 -8.20 5.03 -17.46
CA PHE A 271 -8.15 5.69 -18.78
C PHE A 271 -8.18 4.77 -20.01
N LEU A 272 -7.55 3.59 -19.97
CA LEU A 272 -7.55 2.66 -21.11
C LEU A 272 -8.86 1.87 -21.23
N SER A 273 -9.61 1.68 -20.15
CA SER A 273 -10.87 0.93 -20.15
C SER A 273 -11.99 1.69 -20.88
N GLN A 274 -11.90 3.03 -20.93
CA GLN A 274 -12.83 3.90 -21.65
C GLN A 274 -12.84 3.64 -23.17
N PHE A 275 -11.74 3.11 -23.72
CA PHE A 275 -11.62 2.78 -25.14
C PHE A 275 -11.98 1.32 -25.46
N ILE A 276 -12.26 0.50 -24.44
CA ILE A 276 -12.57 -0.92 -24.62
C ILE A 276 -14.08 -1.13 -24.59
N PRO A 277 -14.69 -1.65 -25.68
CA PRO A 277 -16.10 -2.00 -25.69
C PRO A 277 -16.45 -2.92 -24.52
N HIS A 278 -17.63 -2.73 -23.92
CA HIS A 278 -18.08 -3.52 -22.77
C HIS A 278 -18.10 -5.05 -23.05
N LYS A 279 -18.20 -5.48 -24.31
CA LYS A 279 -18.11 -6.90 -24.71
C LYS A 279 -16.70 -7.50 -24.56
N LEU A 280 -15.67 -6.67 -24.44
CA LEU A 280 -14.26 -7.07 -24.34
C LEU A 280 -13.68 -6.81 -22.94
N LYS A 281 -14.51 -6.89 -21.89
CA LYS A 281 -14.09 -6.68 -20.48
C LYS A 281 -12.87 -7.49 -20.05
N PHE A 282 -12.63 -8.67 -20.64
CA PHE A 282 -11.44 -9.46 -20.31
C PHE A 282 -10.13 -8.72 -20.65
N LEU A 283 -10.14 -7.82 -21.65
CA LEU A 283 -9.00 -6.97 -21.98
C LEU A 283 -8.64 -5.98 -20.86
N TRP A 284 -9.56 -5.71 -19.93
CA TRP A 284 -9.27 -4.89 -18.75
C TRP A 284 -8.20 -5.53 -17.85
N VAL A 285 -8.11 -6.86 -17.80
CA VAL A 285 -7.05 -7.56 -17.07
C VAL A 285 -5.67 -7.19 -17.64
N PHE A 286 -5.54 -7.14 -18.97
CA PHE A 286 -4.29 -6.75 -19.64
C PHE A 286 -3.93 -5.28 -19.39
N ILE A 287 -4.93 -4.38 -19.43
CA ILE A 287 -4.74 -2.98 -19.03
C ILE A 287 -4.23 -2.91 -17.60
N LYS A 288 -4.87 -3.62 -16.66
CA LYS A 288 -4.49 -3.60 -15.25
C LYS A 288 -3.08 -4.13 -15.04
N ILE A 289 -2.68 -5.16 -15.79
CA ILE A 289 -1.29 -5.68 -15.79
C ILE A 289 -0.32 -4.57 -16.20
N ILE A 290 -0.53 -3.92 -17.35
CA ILE A 290 0.35 -2.85 -17.85
C ILE A 290 0.36 -1.66 -16.89
N TYR A 291 -0.81 -1.30 -16.36
CA TYR A 291 -0.95 -0.23 -15.39
C TYR A 291 -0.18 -0.54 -14.11
N THR A 292 -0.32 -1.74 -13.55
CA THR A 292 0.34 -2.14 -12.30
C THR A 292 1.86 -2.25 -12.49
N THR A 293 2.31 -2.82 -13.60
CA THR A 293 3.74 -3.05 -13.88
C THR A 293 4.46 -1.80 -14.37
N GLY A 294 3.77 -0.86 -15.01
CA GLY A 294 4.39 0.24 -15.73
C GLY A 294 4.96 -0.21 -17.09
N ILE A 295 5.08 0.74 -18.02
CA ILE A 295 5.42 0.43 -19.43
C ILE A 295 6.84 -0.12 -19.55
N LEU A 296 7.82 0.51 -18.88
CA LEU A 296 9.22 0.08 -18.98
C LEU A 296 9.43 -1.34 -18.40
N PRO A 297 9.03 -1.66 -17.15
CA PRO A 297 9.14 -3.01 -16.62
C PRO A 297 8.38 -4.05 -17.45
N PHE A 298 7.23 -3.67 -18.02
CA PHE A 298 6.48 -4.55 -18.91
C PHE A 298 7.27 -4.91 -20.18
N ILE A 299 7.87 -3.93 -20.87
CA ILE A 299 8.71 -4.17 -22.05
C ILE A 299 9.91 -5.05 -21.70
N LEU A 300 10.60 -4.78 -20.59
CA LEU A 300 11.74 -5.57 -20.14
C LEU A 300 11.35 -7.03 -19.84
N ALA A 301 10.19 -7.26 -19.23
CA ALA A 301 9.67 -8.60 -19.00
C ALA A 301 9.30 -9.32 -20.31
N LEU A 302 8.72 -8.63 -21.30
CA LEU A 302 8.48 -9.21 -22.62
C LEU A 302 9.79 -9.66 -23.29
N MET A 303 10.84 -8.85 -23.21
CA MET A 303 12.17 -9.23 -23.72
C MET A 303 12.72 -10.46 -23.00
N GLY A 304 12.53 -10.55 -21.68
CA GLY A 304 12.87 -11.73 -20.89
C GLY A 304 12.12 -12.97 -21.32
N MET A 305 10.81 -12.84 -21.53
CA MET A 305 9.95 -13.93 -22.02
C MET A 305 10.38 -14.43 -23.40
N ILE A 306 10.66 -13.51 -24.33
CA ILE A 306 11.18 -13.86 -25.66
C ILE A 306 12.49 -14.65 -25.54
N SER A 307 13.37 -14.27 -24.63
CA SER A 307 14.59 -15.04 -24.41
C SER A 307 14.33 -16.43 -23.85
N LEU A 308 13.39 -16.61 -22.92
CA LEU A 308 13.08 -17.94 -22.39
C LEU A 308 12.57 -18.88 -23.47
N ILE A 309 11.68 -18.37 -24.31
CA ILE A 309 11.16 -19.09 -25.48
C ILE A 309 12.32 -19.49 -26.41
N LYS A 310 13.23 -18.56 -26.73
CA LYS A 310 14.41 -18.85 -27.57
C LYS A 310 15.33 -19.91 -26.96
N LYS A 311 15.53 -19.88 -25.63
CA LYS A 311 16.37 -20.86 -24.90
C LYS A 311 15.65 -22.20 -24.67
N LYS A 312 14.37 -22.33 -25.07
CA LYS A 312 13.51 -23.47 -24.73
C LYS A 312 13.51 -23.80 -23.23
N LYS A 313 13.66 -22.77 -22.39
CA LYS A 313 13.57 -22.88 -20.93
C LYS A 313 12.15 -22.49 -20.52
N PHE A 314 11.47 -23.39 -19.84
CA PHE A 314 10.17 -23.12 -19.26
C PHE A 314 10.34 -23.00 -17.74
N TYR A 315 9.89 -21.89 -17.18
CA TYR A 315 9.81 -21.74 -15.73
C TYR A 315 8.35 -21.95 -15.32
N GLU A 316 8.06 -23.14 -14.80
CA GLU A 316 6.69 -23.51 -14.43
C GLU A 316 6.11 -22.54 -13.40
N GLU A 317 6.92 -22.09 -12.45
CA GLU A 317 6.54 -21.11 -11.43
C GLU A 317 6.05 -19.79 -12.01
N ILE A 318 6.69 -19.29 -13.08
CA ILE A 318 6.28 -18.05 -13.75
C ILE A 318 4.90 -18.25 -14.38
N PHE A 319 4.75 -19.34 -15.14
CA PHE A 319 3.49 -19.66 -15.81
C PHE A 319 2.34 -19.90 -14.82
N LEU A 320 2.55 -20.72 -13.80
CA LEU A 320 1.55 -21.03 -12.79
C LEU A 320 1.16 -19.79 -11.97
N SER A 321 2.12 -18.90 -11.67
CA SER A 321 1.82 -17.63 -11.02
C SER A 321 0.96 -16.75 -11.92
N PHE A 322 1.34 -16.54 -13.17
CA PHE A 322 0.52 -15.78 -14.14
C PHE A 322 -0.89 -16.36 -14.27
N PHE A 323 -0.99 -17.67 -14.48
CA PHE A 323 -2.26 -18.37 -14.62
C PHE A 323 -3.14 -18.18 -13.39
N THR A 324 -2.59 -18.38 -12.19
CA THR A 324 -3.35 -18.21 -10.94
C THR A 324 -3.85 -16.78 -10.77
N ILE A 325 -3.00 -15.77 -10.98
CA ILE A 325 -3.36 -14.36 -10.82
C ILE A 325 -4.43 -13.96 -11.85
N ILE A 326 -4.26 -14.35 -13.12
CA ILE A 326 -5.24 -14.07 -14.18
C ILE A 326 -6.57 -14.76 -13.86
N THR A 327 -6.55 -16.02 -13.41
CA THR A 327 -7.76 -16.75 -13.03
C THR A 327 -8.49 -16.03 -11.88
N ILE A 328 -7.79 -15.59 -10.82
CA ILE A 328 -8.39 -14.81 -9.72
C ILE A 328 -8.98 -13.49 -10.26
N LEU A 329 -8.28 -12.77 -11.14
CA LEU A 329 -8.77 -11.51 -11.71
C LEU A 329 -9.97 -11.72 -12.64
N CYS A 330 -9.97 -12.79 -13.44
CA CYS A 330 -11.11 -13.17 -14.25
C CYS A 330 -12.31 -13.53 -13.38
N PHE A 331 -12.13 -14.28 -12.29
CA PHE A 331 -13.21 -14.54 -11.33
C PHE A 331 -13.70 -13.26 -10.65
N ASN A 332 -12.84 -12.27 -10.42
CA ASN A 332 -13.23 -10.94 -9.99
C ASN A 332 -14.01 -10.15 -11.05
N LEU A 333 -13.92 -10.47 -12.34
CA LEU A 333 -14.83 -9.89 -13.33
C LEU A 333 -16.25 -10.47 -13.21
N PHE A 334 -16.39 -11.64 -12.58
CA PHE A 334 -17.64 -12.36 -12.37
C PHE A 334 -18.00 -12.44 -10.88
N TRP A 335 -18.14 -11.28 -10.22
CA TRP A 335 -18.43 -11.10 -8.77
C TRP A 335 -19.69 -11.80 -8.21
N LYS A 336 -20.44 -12.54 -9.03
CA LYS A 336 -21.53 -13.41 -8.58
C LYS A 336 -21.05 -14.62 -7.77
N ILE A 337 -19.78 -14.97 -7.86
CA ILE A 337 -19.20 -16.08 -7.08
C ILE A 337 -18.86 -15.56 -5.68
N LYS A 338 -19.58 -16.03 -4.66
CA LYS A 338 -19.29 -15.73 -3.25
C LYS A 338 -17.81 -16.05 -2.95
N LEU A 339 -17.17 -15.22 -2.12
CA LEU A 339 -15.74 -15.25 -1.76
C LEU A 339 -14.76 -14.64 -2.78
N THR A 340 -15.10 -14.46 -4.06
CA THR A 340 -14.16 -13.80 -5.00
C THR A 340 -13.92 -12.34 -4.63
N GLN A 341 -14.90 -11.71 -4.00
CA GLN A 341 -14.88 -10.36 -3.45
C GLN A 341 -13.74 -10.12 -2.45
N ILE A 342 -13.23 -11.18 -1.81
CA ILE A 342 -12.07 -11.12 -0.91
C ILE A 342 -10.81 -10.70 -1.69
N PHE A 343 -10.72 -11.07 -2.97
CA PHE A 343 -9.55 -10.83 -3.80
C PHE A 343 -9.65 -9.48 -4.51
N TYR A 344 -9.52 -8.40 -3.75
CA TYR A 344 -9.55 -7.04 -4.28
C TYR A 344 -8.59 -6.89 -5.50
N PRO A 345 -9.05 -6.44 -6.67
CA PRO A 345 -8.25 -6.50 -7.90
C PRO A 345 -6.91 -5.79 -7.86
N GLU A 346 -6.86 -4.60 -7.25
CA GLU A 346 -5.64 -3.80 -7.07
C GLU A 346 -4.60 -4.58 -6.25
N ARG A 347 -5.06 -5.26 -5.20
CA ARG A 347 -4.21 -6.06 -4.29
C ARG A 347 -3.77 -7.35 -4.95
N THR A 348 -4.62 -7.94 -5.78
CA THR A 348 -4.31 -9.15 -6.56
C THR A 348 -3.32 -8.84 -7.68
N SER A 349 -3.50 -7.73 -8.42
CA SER A 349 -2.63 -7.36 -9.53
C SER A 349 -1.20 -7.06 -9.07
N LEU A 350 -1.00 -6.66 -7.81
CA LEU A 350 0.32 -6.50 -7.21
C LEU A 350 1.19 -7.76 -7.36
N TYR A 351 0.59 -8.95 -7.35
CA TYR A 351 1.32 -10.21 -7.52
C TYR A 351 1.90 -10.41 -8.91
N PHE A 352 1.50 -9.63 -9.92
CA PHE A 352 2.21 -9.65 -11.19
C PHE A 352 3.67 -9.18 -11.05
N LEU A 353 4.01 -8.39 -10.04
CA LEU A 353 5.41 -8.01 -9.83
C LEU A 353 6.32 -9.23 -9.58
N PHE A 354 5.76 -10.35 -9.11
CA PHE A 354 6.48 -11.61 -8.92
C PHE A 354 6.99 -12.20 -10.26
N PRO A 355 6.11 -12.68 -11.18
CA PRO A 355 6.59 -13.28 -12.42
C PRO A 355 7.25 -12.25 -13.35
N PHE A 356 6.83 -10.97 -13.32
CA PHE A 356 7.52 -9.92 -14.07
C PHE A 356 8.95 -9.72 -13.58
N GLY A 357 9.19 -9.78 -12.27
CA GLY A 357 10.54 -9.67 -11.73
C GLY A 357 11.47 -10.79 -12.22
N LEU A 358 10.99 -12.03 -12.25
CA LEU A 358 11.77 -13.15 -12.79
C LEU A 358 12.07 -12.98 -14.30
N LEU A 359 11.10 -12.50 -15.08
CA LEU A 359 11.30 -12.23 -16.50
C LEU A 359 12.32 -11.10 -16.76
N ILE A 360 12.23 -10.00 -15.99
CA ILE A 360 13.20 -8.89 -16.08
C ILE A 360 14.60 -9.38 -15.70
N GLY A 361 14.73 -10.19 -14.65
CA GLY A 361 16.00 -10.79 -14.24
C GLY A 361 16.60 -11.68 -15.33
N GLU A 362 15.77 -12.47 -16.01
CA GLU A 362 16.22 -13.29 -17.14
C GLU A 362 16.73 -12.43 -18.31
N PHE A 363 16.05 -11.33 -18.64
CA PHE A 363 16.54 -10.40 -19.65
C PHE A 363 17.90 -9.81 -19.25
N LEU A 364 18.02 -9.33 -18.01
CA LEU A 364 19.23 -8.70 -17.51
C LEU A 364 20.41 -9.67 -17.38
N SER A 365 20.17 -10.95 -17.10
CA SER A 365 21.22 -11.97 -17.02
C SER A 365 21.90 -12.25 -18.37
N GLN A 366 21.26 -11.87 -19.48
CA GLN A 366 21.85 -11.99 -20.82
C GLN A 366 22.73 -10.79 -21.19
N LEU A 367 22.59 -9.67 -20.47
CA LEU A 367 23.45 -8.53 -20.71
C LEU A 367 24.87 -8.87 -20.24
N ASN A 368 25.87 -8.49 -21.04
CA ASN A 368 27.26 -8.87 -20.80
C ASN A 368 27.71 -8.43 -19.39
N GLN A 369 28.00 -9.40 -18.52
CA GLN A 369 28.42 -9.18 -17.12
C GLN A 369 29.64 -8.27 -17.00
N ARG A 370 30.56 -8.25 -17.99
CA ARG A 370 31.71 -7.34 -18.01
C ARG A 370 31.32 -5.86 -18.02
N SER A 371 30.09 -5.55 -18.44
CA SER A 371 29.53 -4.20 -18.52
C SER A 371 28.59 -3.85 -17.36
N PHE A 372 28.42 -4.72 -16.34
CA PHE A 372 27.48 -4.47 -15.24
C PHE A 372 27.70 -3.12 -14.55
N LYS A 373 28.95 -2.75 -14.25
CA LYS A 373 29.28 -1.44 -13.66
C LYS A 373 28.79 -0.27 -14.53
N LYS A 374 28.83 -0.42 -15.86
CA LYS A 374 28.30 0.58 -16.79
C LYS A 374 26.78 0.63 -16.74
N TYR A 375 26.10 -0.51 -16.72
CA TYR A 375 24.64 -0.56 -16.62
C TYR A 375 24.12 -0.02 -15.29
N LEU A 376 24.78 -0.34 -14.18
CA LEU A 376 24.45 0.22 -12.87
C LEU A 376 24.66 1.74 -12.85
N LEU A 377 25.76 2.22 -13.43
CA LEU A 377 26.00 3.66 -13.59
C LEU A 377 24.91 4.31 -14.47
N TYR A 378 24.56 3.71 -15.60
CA TYR A 378 23.48 4.21 -16.47
C TYR A 378 22.13 4.19 -15.77
N PHE A 379 21.84 3.17 -14.97
CA PHE A 379 20.63 3.12 -14.16
C PHE A 379 20.60 4.25 -13.13
N CYS A 380 21.71 4.47 -12.41
CA CYS A 380 21.81 5.56 -11.45
C CYS A 380 21.70 6.94 -12.12
N LEU A 381 22.37 7.13 -13.25
CA LEU A 381 22.27 8.36 -14.05
C LEU A 381 20.84 8.55 -14.57
N PHE A 382 20.23 7.50 -15.11
CA PHE A 382 18.84 7.53 -15.57
C PHE A 382 17.90 7.90 -14.43
N LEU A 383 18.04 7.29 -13.25
CA LEU A 383 17.22 7.61 -12.09
C LEU A 383 17.41 9.07 -11.64
N PHE A 384 18.66 9.55 -11.59
CA PHE A 384 18.97 10.95 -11.27
C PHE A 384 18.42 11.94 -12.30
N PHE A 385 18.65 11.68 -13.59
CA PHE A 385 18.14 12.52 -14.69
C PHE A 385 16.62 12.50 -14.76
N ASN A 386 15.97 11.35 -14.53
CA ASN A 386 14.51 11.26 -14.47
C ASN A 386 13.93 12.15 -13.36
N LEU A 387 14.55 12.14 -12.17
CA LEU A 387 14.12 13.00 -11.07
C LEU A 387 14.28 14.49 -11.41
N ALA A 388 15.36 14.86 -12.10
CA ALA A 388 15.59 16.23 -12.54
C ALA A 388 14.63 16.67 -13.68
N ILE A 389 14.38 15.78 -14.65
CA ILE A 389 13.57 16.05 -15.85
C ILE A 389 12.07 16.03 -15.53
N LEU A 390 11.60 15.18 -14.60
CA LEU A 390 10.16 15.11 -14.28
C LEU A 390 9.63 16.31 -13.50
N SER A 391 10.48 16.99 -12.74
CA SER A 391 10.08 18.12 -11.88
C SER A 391 9.35 19.24 -12.66
N PRO A 392 9.84 19.71 -13.83
CA PRO A 392 9.11 20.66 -14.69
C PRO A 392 7.83 20.12 -15.34
N PHE A 393 7.77 18.82 -15.67
CA PHE A 393 6.71 18.25 -16.50
C PHE A 393 5.42 17.91 -15.75
N LEU A 394 5.44 17.88 -14.41
CA LEU A 394 4.29 17.47 -13.59
C LEU A 394 3.38 18.65 -13.19
N SER A 395 3.81 19.89 -13.44
CA SER A 395 3.15 21.09 -12.90
C SER A 395 1.87 21.56 -13.62
N LYS A 396 1.58 21.12 -14.85
CA LYS A 396 0.41 21.64 -15.59
C LYS A 396 -0.79 20.68 -15.56
N LYS A 397 -1.73 20.96 -14.64
CA LYS A 397 -3.12 20.49 -14.73
C LYS A 397 -3.68 20.92 -16.09
N GLY A 398 -4.02 19.97 -16.96
CA GLY A 398 -4.79 20.25 -18.18
C GLY A 398 -4.33 19.57 -19.47
N GLU A 399 -3.11 19.01 -19.56
CA GLU A 399 -2.63 18.48 -20.84
C GLU A 399 -2.94 16.98 -21.03
N LYS A 400 -3.68 16.69 -22.11
CA LYS A 400 -4.35 15.40 -22.36
C LYS A 400 -3.66 14.46 -23.37
N THR A 401 -2.48 14.77 -23.93
CA THR A 401 -1.94 13.94 -25.01
C THR A 401 -1.45 12.58 -24.52
N PHE A 402 -1.88 11.51 -25.22
CA PHE A 402 -1.55 10.12 -24.92
C PHE A 402 -0.02 9.87 -24.84
N LEU A 403 0.73 10.47 -25.78
CA LEU A 403 2.19 10.35 -25.83
C LEU A 403 2.88 10.88 -24.57
N LYS A 404 2.43 12.03 -24.03
CA LYS A 404 2.99 12.57 -22.78
C LYS A 404 2.75 11.63 -21.60
N LYS A 405 1.60 10.95 -21.53
CA LYS A 405 1.32 9.95 -20.49
C LYS A 405 2.23 8.72 -20.60
N ILE A 406 2.50 8.24 -21.82
CA ILE A 406 3.45 7.14 -22.05
C ILE A 406 4.84 7.56 -21.58
N ILE A 407 5.31 8.74 -22.00
CA ILE A 407 6.63 9.27 -21.62
C ILE A 407 6.72 9.36 -20.09
N ARG A 408 5.73 9.97 -19.42
CA ARG A 408 5.72 10.07 -17.94
C ARG A 408 5.78 8.70 -17.25
N SER A 409 5.05 7.71 -17.77
CA SER A 409 5.09 6.32 -17.28
C SER A 409 6.48 5.69 -17.44
N LEU A 410 7.15 5.92 -18.58
CA LEU A 410 8.53 5.47 -18.82
C LEU A 410 9.55 6.14 -17.89
N LEU A 411 9.30 7.39 -17.49
CA LEU A 411 10.19 8.18 -16.64
C LEU A 411 9.98 7.94 -15.13
N ALA A 412 9.17 6.95 -14.73
CA ALA A 412 8.82 6.67 -13.32
C ALA A 412 8.03 7.78 -12.61
N GLU A 413 7.02 8.35 -13.27
CA GLU A 413 6.10 9.34 -12.68
C GLU A 413 5.53 8.91 -11.30
N GLU A 414 5.17 7.65 -11.12
CA GLU A 414 4.60 7.19 -9.84
C GLU A 414 5.64 7.19 -8.71
N PHE A 415 6.92 7.01 -9.03
CA PHE A 415 7.98 7.11 -8.03
C PHE A 415 8.21 8.57 -7.64
N TYR A 416 8.15 9.47 -8.62
CA TYR A 416 8.17 10.89 -8.33
C TYR A 416 6.98 11.29 -7.45
N LYS A 417 5.77 10.84 -7.77
CA LYS A 417 4.58 11.09 -6.93
C LYS A 417 4.79 10.55 -5.52
N TYR A 418 5.35 9.35 -5.38
CA TYR A 418 5.73 8.78 -4.08
C TYR A 418 6.72 9.67 -3.31
N LEU A 419 7.76 10.22 -3.97
CA LEU A 419 8.76 11.06 -3.31
C LEU A 419 8.20 12.43 -2.90
N PHE A 420 7.48 13.07 -3.83
CA PHE A 420 6.99 14.43 -3.73
C PHE A 420 5.47 14.43 -3.63
N VAL A 421 4.92 13.63 -2.71
CA VAL A 421 3.48 13.58 -2.47
C VAL A 421 3.02 14.98 -2.11
N LYS A 422 2.33 15.63 -3.04
CA LYS A 422 1.69 16.94 -2.85
C LYS A 422 0.19 16.81 -2.67
N ASP A 423 -0.38 15.75 -3.24
CA ASP A 423 -1.81 15.46 -3.33
C ASP A 423 -2.14 14.22 -2.49
N ASN A 424 -3.36 14.17 -1.94
CA ASN A 424 -3.96 13.14 -1.07
C ASN A 424 -3.68 13.30 0.43
N TYR A 425 -4.64 13.87 1.15
CA TYR A 425 -4.79 13.84 2.63
C TYR A 425 -3.50 14.19 3.42
N SER A 426 -2.54 14.86 2.79
CA SER A 426 -1.24 15.14 3.40
C SER A 426 -1.37 16.34 4.33
N LEU A 427 -1.07 16.11 5.60
CA LEU A 427 -0.99 17.17 6.59
C LEU A 427 0.12 18.15 6.25
N THR A 428 -0.21 19.44 6.28
CA THR A 428 0.78 20.51 6.28
C THR A 428 1.13 20.93 7.70
N LYS A 429 2.18 21.76 7.83
CA LYS A 429 2.53 22.40 9.11
C LYS A 429 1.38 23.23 9.67
N ASN A 430 0.63 23.94 8.82
CA ASN A 430 -0.50 24.75 9.26
C ASN A 430 -1.65 23.88 9.82
N ASP A 431 -1.87 22.68 9.25
CA ASP A 431 -2.85 21.73 9.78
C ASP A 431 -2.43 21.23 11.18
N LEU A 432 -1.15 20.89 11.37
CA LEU A 432 -0.62 20.50 12.69
C LEU A 432 -0.74 21.62 13.74
N GLU A 433 -0.41 22.86 13.36
CA GLU A 433 -0.58 24.01 14.25
C GLU A 433 -2.05 24.22 14.64
N ALA A 434 -2.97 24.07 13.69
CA ALA A 434 -4.39 24.14 13.95
C ALA A 434 -4.86 23.00 14.87
N PHE A 435 -4.33 21.79 14.72
CA PHE A 435 -4.65 20.67 15.60
C PHE A 435 -4.20 20.94 17.04
N LEU A 436 -3.01 21.50 17.23
CA LEU A 436 -2.55 21.93 18.55
C LEU A 436 -3.45 23.03 19.13
N TRP A 437 -3.90 23.96 18.30
CA TRP A 437 -4.86 24.98 18.73
C TRP A 437 -6.21 24.36 19.14
N ILE A 438 -6.74 23.41 18.37
CA ILE A 438 -7.97 22.66 18.68
C ILE A 438 -7.84 21.94 20.01
N LYS A 439 -6.70 21.30 20.26
CA LYS A 439 -6.43 20.60 21.52
C LYS A 439 -6.60 21.51 22.74
N ASN A 440 -6.21 22.77 22.61
CA ASN A 440 -6.20 23.72 23.72
C ASN A 440 -7.49 24.55 23.83
N ASN A 441 -8.22 24.76 22.73
CA ASN A 441 -9.34 25.72 22.68
C ASN A 441 -10.71 25.07 22.43
N CYS A 442 -10.74 23.80 22.03
CA CYS A 442 -11.97 23.08 21.70
C CYS A 442 -12.03 21.76 22.48
N PRO A 443 -12.15 21.73 23.81
CA PRO A 443 -11.89 20.53 24.60
C PRO A 443 -12.85 19.36 24.36
N ASP A 444 -14.06 19.62 23.85
CA ASP A 444 -15.18 18.67 23.80
C ASP A 444 -15.84 18.58 22.41
N GLY A 445 -16.77 17.64 22.24
CA GLY A 445 -17.55 17.45 21.02
C GLY A 445 -16.81 16.83 19.83
N ILE A 446 -17.59 16.51 18.81
CA ILE A 446 -17.17 15.96 17.52
C ILE A 446 -16.90 17.09 16.54
N ILE A 447 -15.82 16.95 15.76
CA ILE A 447 -15.42 17.90 14.74
C ILE A 447 -15.94 17.43 13.38
N LEU A 448 -16.73 18.27 12.70
CA LEU A 448 -17.09 18.09 11.30
C LEU A 448 -15.87 18.39 10.42
N THR A 449 -15.55 17.48 9.51
CA THR A 449 -14.39 17.58 8.61
C THR A 449 -14.82 17.29 7.18
N ASN A 450 -14.00 17.68 6.21
CA ASN A 450 -14.06 17.03 4.90
C ASN A 450 -13.24 15.74 4.93
N TYR A 451 -13.63 14.76 4.14
CA TYR A 451 -12.83 13.54 3.98
C TYR A 451 -11.51 13.88 3.26
N SER A 452 -11.59 14.77 2.26
CA SER A 452 -10.56 15.17 1.29
C SER A 452 -9.50 16.18 1.79
N ASP A 453 -9.48 16.51 3.08
CA ASP A 453 -8.53 17.47 3.65
C ASP A 453 -7.78 16.86 4.86
N GLY A 454 -7.00 17.69 5.57
CA GLY A 454 -6.24 17.25 6.74
C GLY A 454 -7.09 16.71 7.89
N GLY A 455 -8.39 17.03 7.96
CA GLY A 455 -9.28 16.72 9.08
C GLY A 455 -9.46 15.22 9.35
N VAL A 456 -9.24 14.37 8.35
CA VAL A 456 -9.22 12.90 8.51
C VAL A 456 -8.15 12.43 9.51
N TRP A 457 -7.13 13.25 9.79
CA TRP A 457 -6.07 12.96 10.76
C TRP A 457 -6.38 13.41 12.20
N LEU A 458 -7.45 14.16 12.45
CA LEU A 458 -7.82 14.60 13.81
C LEU A 458 -7.89 13.43 14.80
N PRO A 459 -8.53 12.28 14.48
CA PRO A 459 -8.54 11.12 15.38
C PRO A 459 -7.14 10.57 15.67
N ALA A 460 -6.29 10.53 14.66
CA ALA A 460 -4.95 9.96 14.73
C ALA A 460 -3.96 10.83 15.51
N ILE A 461 -4.16 12.14 15.54
CA ILE A 461 -3.23 13.09 16.18
C ILE A 461 -3.75 13.57 17.53
N LEU A 462 -5.03 13.88 17.62
CA LEU A 462 -5.63 14.42 18.84
C LEU A 462 -6.31 13.36 19.70
N GLY A 463 -6.53 12.14 19.18
CA GLY A 463 -7.30 11.13 19.89
C GLY A 463 -8.77 11.52 20.04
N ARG A 464 -9.33 12.24 19.05
CA ARG A 464 -10.68 12.81 19.11
C ARG A 464 -11.57 12.35 17.96
N PRO A 465 -12.88 12.18 18.19
CA PRO A 465 -13.80 11.84 17.12
C PRO A 465 -13.89 12.94 16.07
N SER A 466 -13.94 12.53 14.80
CA SER A 466 -14.34 13.37 13.68
C SER A 466 -15.42 12.68 12.85
N TYR A 467 -16.32 13.44 12.22
CA TYR A 467 -17.48 12.89 11.50
C TYR A 467 -17.12 12.15 10.21
N LEU A 468 -16.05 12.53 9.51
CA LEU A 468 -15.55 11.85 8.30
C LEU A 468 -14.19 11.18 8.52
N ALA A 469 -14.02 10.49 9.66
CA ALA A 469 -12.88 9.61 9.84
C ALA A 469 -12.88 8.48 8.80
N HIS A 470 -11.69 8.03 8.38
CA HIS A 470 -11.59 6.81 7.59
C HIS A 470 -11.86 5.61 8.51
N ILE A 471 -12.77 4.73 8.12
CA ILE A 471 -13.19 3.55 8.88
C ILE A 471 -13.12 2.34 7.92
N VAL A 472 -12.86 1.14 8.44
CA VAL A 472 -12.95 -0.08 7.62
C VAL A 472 -14.41 -0.33 7.26
N PHE A 473 -14.68 -0.78 6.04
CA PHE A 473 -16.02 -1.16 5.59
C PHE A 473 -16.76 -2.08 6.57
N ASN A 474 -16.05 -3.04 7.19
CA ASN A 474 -16.65 -3.96 8.15
C ASN A 474 -17.17 -3.26 9.43
N LEU A 475 -16.81 -2.00 9.69
CA LEU A 475 -17.24 -1.22 10.85
C LEU A 475 -18.21 -0.09 10.47
N PHE A 476 -18.66 -0.01 9.21
CA PHE A 476 -19.53 1.06 8.75
C PHE A 476 -20.88 1.07 9.47
N ASP A 477 -21.55 -0.08 9.62
CA ASP A 477 -22.77 -0.19 10.43
C ASP A 477 -22.60 0.31 11.88
N GLU A 478 -21.48 -0.02 12.52
CA GLU A 478 -21.19 0.41 13.89
C GLU A 478 -20.89 1.90 13.96
N TYR A 479 -20.13 2.42 12.99
CA TYR A 479 -19.85 3.83 12.85
C TYR A 479 -21.10 4.65 12.56
N GLU A 480 -21.99 4.15 11.69
CA GLU A 480 -23.26 4.80 11.39
C GLU A 480 -24.16 4.84 12.63
N LYS A 481 -24.21 3.74 13.41
CA LYS A 481 -24.90 3.72 14.71
C LYS A 481 -24.30 4.72 15.69
N PHE A 482 -22.97 4.79 15.79
CA PHE A 482 -22.28 5.79 16.61
C PHE A 482 -22.72 7.21 16.23
N ILE A 483 -22.68 7.54 14.94
CA ILE A 483 -23.07 8.86 14.44
C ILE A 483 -24.56 9.14 14.69
N LYS A 484 -25.46 8.19 14.39
CA LYS A 484 -26.91 8.35 14.59
C LYS A 484 -27.32 8.51 16.06
N ASN A 485 -26.60 7.82 16.95
CA ASN A 485 -26.86 7.87 18.39
C ASN A 485 -26.15 9.05 19.08
N THR A 486 -25.32 9.81 18.36
CA THR A 486 -24.68 11.00 18.89
C THR A 486 -25.67 12.17 18.87
N PRO A 487 -25.93 12.84 20.00
CA PRO A 487 -26.76 14.04 20.04
C PRO A 487 -26.23 15.11 19.08
N VAL A 488 -27.15 15.82 18.41
CA VAL A 488 -26.79 16.84 17.40
C VAL A 488 -25.91 17.95 18.01
N GLU A 489 -26.09 18.23 19.30
CA GLU A 489 -25.37 19.23 20.09
C GLU A 489 -23.89 18.86 20.32
N GLU A 490 -23.51 17.60 20.15
CA GLU A 490 -22.11 17.18 20.24
C GLU A 490 -21.29 17.62 19.02
N PHE A 491 -21.92 17.97 17.90
CA PHE A 491 -21.23 18.48 16.70
C PHE A 491 -20.95 19.97 16.83
N LYS A 492 -19.92 20.30 17.61
CA LYS A 492 -19.62 21.69 18.05
C LYS A 492 -18.72 22.48 17.11
N TYR A 493 -17.91 21.80 16.31
CA TYR A 493 -16.84 22.44 15.53
C TYR A 493 -16.78 21.94 14.09
N LEU A 494 -16.28 22.78 13.20
CA LEU A 494 -16.02 22.46 11.81
C LEU A 494 -14.59 22.84 11.44
N TYR A 495 -13.87 21.89 10.86
CA TYR A 495 -12.48 22.05 10.39
C TYR A 495 -12.41 22.09 8.87
N ILE A 496 -11.67 23.06 8.33
CA ILE A 496 -11.29 23.14 6.92
C ILE A 496 -9.77 23.14 6.82
N GLY A 497 -9.21 22.12 6.17
CA GLY A 497 -7.76 21.98 5.99
C GLY A 497 -7.15 23.00 5.03
N SER A 498 -5.82 23.10 5.09
CA SER A 498 -5.03 24.01 4.23
C SER A 498 -5.07 23.60 2.74
N LYS A 499 -5.27 22.30 2.48
CA LYS A 499 -5.37 21.69 1.16
C LYS A 499 -6.70 20.95 1.06
N ASN A 500 -7.44 21.20 -0.03
CA ASN A 500 -8.62 20.42 -0.39
C ASN A 500 -8.28 19.55 -1.59
N VAL A 501 -8.28 18.23 -1.41
CA VAL A 501 -7.89 17.28 -2.46
C VAL A 501 -9.01 16.26 -2.69
N GLY A 502 -9.93 16.56 -3.62
CA GLY A 502 -10.91 15.58 -4.09
C GLY A 502 -12.28 16.15 -4.42
N GLU A 503 -13.22 15.25 -4.70
CA GLU A 503 -14.59 15.56 -5.14
C GLU A 503 -15.59 15.57 -3.97
N ASN A 504 -15.25 14.93 -2.84
CA ASN A 504 -16.09 14.86 -1.64
C ASN A 504 -15.78 16.02 -0.67
N ILE A 505 -16.08 17.25 -1.09
CA ILE A 505 -15.93 18.46 -0.30
C ILE A 505 -17.33 18.97 0.05
N PHE A 506 -17.76 18.73 1.29
CA PHE A 506 -19.06 19.20 1.79
C PHE A 506 -18.98 20.66 2.26
N PHE A 507 -17.81 21.04 2.78
CA PHE A 507 -17.57 22.34 3.38
C PHE A 507 -16.44 23.07 2.68
N THR A 508 -16.70 24.32 2.27
CA THR A 508 -15.69 25.24 1.75
C THR A 508 -15.78 26.56 2.49
N LYS A 509 -14.68 27.32 2.55
CA LYS A 509 -14.68 28.68 3.13
C LYS A 509 -15.81 29.53 2.55
N LYS A 510 -15.97 29.51 1.23
CA LYS A 510 -17.03 30.24 0.50
C LYS A 510 -18.45 29.84 0.94
N ILE A 511 -18.68 28.56 1.24
CA ILE A 511 -19.97 28.10 1.76
C ILE A 511 -20.18 28.64 3.18
N LEU A 512 -19.18 28.50 4.04
CA LEU A 512 -19.30 28.88 5.46
C LEU A 512 -19.38 30.39 5.68
N GLU A 513 -18.72 31.18 4.84
CA GLU A 513 -18.81 32.64 4.84
C GLU A 513 -20.23 33.14 4.47
N LYS A 514 -20.95 32.41 3.61
CA LYS A 514 -22.36 32.70 3.31
C LYS A 514 -23.30 32.32 4.44
N GLU A 515 -22.93 31.33 5.25
CA GLU A 515 -23.70 30.83 6.39
C GLU A 515 -23.21 31.44 7.72
N ASN A 516 -22.68 32.67 7.71
CA ASN A 516 -22.06 33.35 8.86
C ASN A 516 -22.98 33.52 10.10
N LYS A 517 -24.31 33.37 9.94
CA LYS A 517 -25.25 33.35 11.06
C LYS A 517 -25.24 32.00 11.80
N LYS A 518 -24.88 30.91 11.11
CA LYS A 518 -24.91 29.52 11.61
C LYS A 518 -23.56 29.00 12.09
N VAL A 519 -22.49 29.69 11.75
CA VAL A 519 -21.11 29.39 12.18
C VAL A 519 -20.37 30.65 12.57
N GLU A 520 -19.44 30.53 13.51
CA GLU A 520 -18.52 31.58 13.89
C GLU A 520 -17.09 31.11 13.65
N LYS A 521 -16.32 31.87 12.87
CA LYS A 521 -14.92 31.55 12.63
C LYS A 521 -14.10 31.89 13.87
N ILE A 522 -13.48 30.88 14.47
CA ILE A 522 -12.72 31.01 15.73
C ILE A 522 -11.20 30.87 15.53
N TYR A 523 -10.76 30.41 14.35
CA TYR A 523 -9.35 30.30 13.99
C TYR A 523 -9.17 30.43 12.48
N GLU A 524 -8.14 31.15 12.07
CA GLU A 524 -7.66 31.16 10.68
C GLU A 524 -6.15 31.38 10.63
N LYS A 525 -5.45 30.45 9.98
CA LYS A 525 -4.01 30.58 9.73
C LYS A 525 -3.59 29.71 8.56
N GLY A 526 -2.81 30.28 7.64
CA GLY A 526 -2.12 29.50 6.59
C GLY A 526 -3.05 28.64 5.72
N GLY A 527 -4.25 29.14 5.42
CA GLY A 527 -5.26 28.42 4.64
C GLY A 527 -6.20 27.53 5.46
N VAL A 528 -5.85 27.19 6.70
CA VAL A 528 -6.70 26.42 7.62
C VAL A 528 -7.72 27.34 8.29
N SER A 529 -8.95 26.86 8.48
CA SER A 529 -9.99 27.58 9.22
C SER A 529 -10.76 26.64 10.15
N ILE A 530 -11.09 27.12 11.34
CA ILE A 530 -11.95 26.42 12.30
C ILE A 530 -13.13 27.30 12.63
N TYR A 531 -14.31 26.68 12.65
CA TYR A 531 -15.56 27.34 12.96
C TYR A 531 -16.21 26.66 14.17
N LYS A 532 -16.79 27.46 15.06
CA LYS A 532 -17.76 27.03 16.06
C LYS A 532 -19.13 26.98 15.40
N ILE A 533 -19.83 25.87 15.56
CA ILE A 533 -21.15 25.67 14.97
C ILE A 533 -22.22 26.20 15.93
N LYS A 534 -23.16 27.00 15.42
CA LYS A 534 -24.32 27.51 16.17
C LYS A 534 -25.58 26.68 15.88
N GLU A 535 -25.69 26.13 14.67
CA GLU A 535 -26.82 25.29 14.23
C GLU A 535 -26.32 23.96 13.63
N PRO A 536 -26.02 22.93 14.44
CA PRO A 536 -25.42 21.69 13.93
C PRO A 536 -26.32 20.87 13.02
N SER A 537 -27.64 20.90 13.23
CA SER A 537 -28.63 20.20 12.40
C SER A 537 -28.52 20.57 10.92
N TYR A 538 -28.34 21.86 10.61
CA TYR A 538 -28.18 22.35 9.24
C TYR A 538 -26.97 21.72 8.52
N PHE A 539 -25.84 21.59 9.21
CA PHE A 539 -24.63 21.02 8.60
C PHE A 539 -24.70 19.50 8.47
N LEU A 540 -25.32 18.81 9.43
CA LEU A 540 -25.54 17.37 9.35
C LEU A 540 -26.49 17.02 8.20
N GLU A 541 -27.62 17.73 8.06
CA GLU A 541 -28.57 17.54 6.97
C GLU A 541 -27.88 17.67 5.61
N ARG A 542 -27.04 18.70 5.45
CA ARG A 542 -26.24 18.90 4.24
C ARG A 542 -25.33 17.71 3.93
N ILE A 543 -24.71 17.10 4.94
CA ILE A 543 -23.87 15.91 4.71
C ILE A 543 -24.72 14.70 4.35
N PHE A 544 -25.86 14.49 5.04
CA PHE A 544 -26.76 13.36 4.78
C PHE A 544 -27.36 13.42 3.36
N LEU A 545 -27.79 14.60 2.90
CA LEU A 545 -28.31 14.81 1.55
C LEU A 545 -27.28 14.50 0.46
N HIS A 546 -25.98 14.65 0.75
CA HIS A 546 -24.90 14.36 -0.19
C HIS A 546 -24.25 12.99 -0.01
N ARG A 547 -24.60 12.22 1.04
CA ARG A 547 -24.12 10.84 1.26
C ARG A 547 -24.98 9.77 0.56
N LEU A 548 -26.18 10.13 0.12
CA LEU A 548 -27.00 9.23 -0.69
C LEU A 548 -26.38 9.13 -2.09
N PRO A 549 -26.08 7.91 -2.59
CA PRO A 549 -25.72 7.75 -3.99
C PRO A 549 -26.93 8.19 -4.82
N ASN A 550 -26.76 9.24 -5.63
CA ASN A 550 -27.59 9.42 -6.82
C ASN A 550 -27.17 8.40 -7.88
#